data_AF-A0A7X6Y4L7-F1
#
_entry.id   AF-A0A7X6Y4L7-F1
#
_cell.length_a   1.000
_cell.length_b   1.000
_cell.length_c   1.000
_cell.angle_alpha   90.00
_cell.angle_beta   90.00
_cell.angle_gamma   90.00
#
_symmetry.space_group_name_H-M   'P 1'
#
loop_
_entity.id
_entity.type
_entity.pdbx_description
1 polymer ?
#
loop_
_entity_poly.entity_id
_entity_poly.type
_entity_poly.pdbx_seq_one_letter_code
_entity_poly.pdbx_strand_id
1 'polypeptide(L)'
;MKKIILVVSWIFSILFLLIGFTFLFSSFLLPGLILMLIGAILLPPITSFINKQFKITPKWWMKDLAVFILFIIFLATIPDNEYKAGDKIVNSDMETLVEPVQNPGTGASNVEINDKSHTQPNNDKEKNKTQQGNTEKGRDDKKIEKTETGTGIGPGAGTAATGAAEATATAAMATNEANETNESIGTIAVTEATTTATATNEKETPGTLVIHFIDVGQADSILINTGSAAMLIDAGNNADAELVVNYIKEQGIKEFEYIIATHPHEDHIGGLDAVINTFDVKKIIMPKAQSSTRTFEDLLIAISNKGLKITSPAVGTRYSLGEAEFTILAPNSQSYGDTNDYSVVIKILFDKTTFLLTGDAGVVSEREMLSKGFDLKSDLLKVAHHGSRYSNSAEFLKAVSPTNAIISVGKDNPYGHPAPETIERLVKAGVQVYRTDESGTIVVTSDGETIKIDKKTSPIKEQAPPKATTAEAEDLTQKEEPVQQDDEKEDIEKEDIEKEELTGVYIGNKNTKKFHKPSCNSLPAEKNRVYFNTKEEAVSAGYQPCKICEP
;
A
#
# COMPACT_ATOMS: atom_id res chain seq x y z
N MET A 1 -57.98 12.28 34.77
CA MET A 1 -57.29 13.37 34.05
C MET A 1 -55.82 13.51 34.48
N LYS A 2 -55.41 14.40 35.40
CA LYS A 2 -53.97 14.76 35.62
C LYS A 2 -52.94 13.60 35.65
N LYS A 3 -53.22 12.48 36.35
CA LYS A 3 -52.34 11.28 36.33
C LYS A 3 -52.21 10.63 34.95
N ILE A 4 -53.29 10.58 34.18
CA ILE A 4 -53.34 9.97 32.83
C ILE A 4 -52.53 10.84 31.85
N ILE A 5 -52.68 12.17 31.92
CA ILE A 5 -51.92 13.12 31.10
C ILE A 5 -50.40 12.95 31.31
N LEU A 6 -49.98 12.75 32.57
CA LEU A 6 -48.58 12.44 32.90
C LEU A 6 -48.10 11.14 32.24
N VAL A 7 -48.84 10.04 32.37
CA VAL A 7 -48.47 8.74 31.77
C VAL A 7 -48.42 8.82 30.23
N VAL A 8 -49.37 9.53 29.61
CA VAL A 8 -49.40 9.74 28.17
C VAL A 8 -48.22 10.60 27.70
N SER A 9 -47.84 11.64 28.44
CA SER A 9 -46.65 12.46 28.14
C SER A 9 -45.35 11.65 28.22
N TRP A 10 -45.24 10.73 29.20
CA TRP A 10 -44.13 9.78 29.30
C TRP A 10 -44.04 8.85 28.08
N ILE A 11 -45.17 8.27 27.65
CA ILE A 11 -45.21 7.36 26.49
C ILE A 11 -44.77 8.09 25.21
N PHE A 12 -45.31 9.28 24.94
CA PHE A 12 -44.92 10.06 23.75
C PHE A 12 -43.48 10.55 23.83
N SER A 13 -43.00 10.99 24.99
CA SER A 13 -41.60 11.39 25.18
C SER A 13 -40.61 10.25 24.85
N ILE A 14 -40.85 9.05 25.37
CA ILE A 14 -40.03 7.87 25.07
C ILE A 14 -40.13 7.50 23.59
N LEU A 15 -41.32 7.55 23.00
CA LEU A 15 -41.53 7.28 21.57
C LEU A 15 -40.74 8.25 20.67
N PHE A 16 -40.74 9.55 20.99
CA PHE A 16 -39.96 10.55 20.26
C PHE A 16 -38.45 10.36 20.41
N LEU A 17 -37.96 9.97 21.60
CA LEU A 17 -36.55 9.63 21.81
C LEU A 17 -36.14 8.40 20.97
N LEU A 18 -36.94 7.33 20.99
CA LEU A 18 -36.64 6.09 20.24
C LEU A 18 -36.65 6.32 18.72
N ILE A 19 -37.69 6.99 18.19
CA ILE A 19 -37.76 7.31 16.75
C ILE A 19 -36.62 8.25 16.35
N GLY A 20 -36.34 9.28 17.16
CA GLY A 20 -35.21 10.18 16.92
C GLY A 20 -33.87 9.45 16.86
N PHE A 21 -33.65 8.49 17.76
CA PHE A 21 -32.45 7.66 17.79
C PHE A 21 -32.33 6.76 16.54
N THR A 22 -33.42 6.16 16.05
CA THR A 22 -33.38 5.36 14.80
C THR A 22 -32.98 6.19 13.57
N PHE A 23 -33.24 7.49 13.57
CA PHE A 23 -32.83 8.37 12.47
C PHE A 23 -31.37 8.85 12.55
N LEU A 24 -30.67 8.71 13.69
CA LEU A 24 -29.25 9.10 13.80
C LEU A 24 -28.33 8.25 12.92
N PHE A 25 -28.70 7.01 12.66
CA PHE A 25 -27.96 6.05 11.83
C PHE A 25 -28.52 5.98 10.40
N SER A 26 -29.04 7.10 9.90
CA SER A 26 -29.70 7.22 8.59
C SER A 26 -29.38 8.56 7.94
N SER A 27 -29.72 8.70 6.65
CA SER A 27 -29.62 9.97 5.91
C SER A 27 -30.49 11.12 6.46
N PHE A 28 -31.30 10.88 7.49
CA PHE A 28 -32.23 11.85 8.10
C PHE A 28 -31.77 12.31 9.51
N LEU A 29 -30.47 12.49 9.70
CA LEU A 29 -29.84 12.92 10.96
C LEU A 29 -30.50 14.15 11.61
N LEU A 30 -30.78 15.21 10.83
CA LEU A 30 -31.36 16.46 11.36
C LEU A 30 -32.81 16.27 11.90
N PRO A 31 -33.74 15.63 11.16
CA PRO A 31 -35.00 15.14 11.73
C PRO A 31 -34.84 14.30 13.00
N GLY A 32 -33.87 13.37 13.03
CA GLY A 32 -33.59 12.55 14.22
C GLY A 32 -33.25 13.37 15.46
N LEU A 33 -32.32 14.31 15.32
CA LEU A 33 -31.93 15.24 16.40
C LEU A 33 -33.11 16.09 16.90
N ILE A 34 -33.96 16.59 15.99
CA ILE A 34 -35.16 17.37 16.36
C ILE A 34 -36.15 16.50 17.17
N LEU A 35 -36.40 15.26 16.76
CA LEU A 35 -37.29 14.34 17.47
C LEU A 35 -36.74 13.96 18.86
N MET A 36 -35.42 13.76 19.00
CA MET A 36 -34.80 13.55 20.31
C MET A 36 -34.93 14.78 21.22
N LEU A 37 -34.77 15.99 20.68
CA LEU A 37 -34.95 17.24 21.43
C LEU A 37 -36.39 17.41 21.94
N ILE A 38 -37.39 17.12 21.08
CA ILE A 38 -38.81 17.09 21.45
C ILE A 38 -39.06 16.04 22.54
N GLY A 39 -38.51 14.84 22.37
CA GLY A 39 -38.63 13.75 23.35
C GLY A 39 -38.06 14.13 24.72
N ALA A 40 -36.88 14.75 24.75
CA ALA A 40 -36.23 15.22 25.98
C ALA A 40 -37.01 16.37 26.67
N ILE A 41 -37.57 17.31 25.90
CA ILE A 41 -38.40 18.41 26.44
C ILE A 41 -39.73 17.87 27.01
N LEU A 42 -40.32 16.86 26.38
CA LEU A 42 -41.58 16.24 26.83
C LEU A 42 -41.41 15.27 28.00
N LEU A 43 -40.17 14.90 28.38
CA LEU A 43 -39.87 13.95 29.45
C LEU A 43 -40.13 14.59 30.82
N PRO A 44 -41.20 14.22 31.56
CA PRO A 44 -41.53 14.90 32.81
C PRO A 44 -40.45 14.60 33.86
N PRO A 45 -39.99 15.60 34.65
CA PRO A 45 -38.81 15.47 35.50
C PRO A 45 -38.91 14.29 36.47
N ILE A 46 -38.16 13.23 36.17
CA ILE A 46 -38.21 11.91 36.83
C ILE A 46 -38.05 12.03 38.35
N THR A 47 -37.19 12.96 38.77
CA THR A 47 -36.94 13.31 40.18
C THR A 47 -38.20 13.72 40.94
N SER A 48 -39.19 14.33 40.29
CA SER A 48 -40.45 14.74 40.93
C SER A 48 -41.34 13.55 41.26
N PHE A 49 -41.42 12.56 40.35
CA PHE A 49 -42.21 11.35 40.54
C PHE A 49 -41.57 10.43 41.61
N ILE A 50 -40.25 10.21 41.53
CA ILE A 50 -39.53 9.35 42.47
C ILE A 50 -39.54 9.93 43.89
N ASN A 51 -39.25 11.23 44.07
CA ASN A 51 -39.36 11.88 45.39
C ASN A 51 -40.76 11.70 45.99
N LYS A 52 -41.81 11.91 45.19
CA LYS A 52 -43.18 11.91 45.68
C LYS A 52 -43.70 10.52 46.07
N GLN A 53 -43.21 9.46 45.40
CA GLN A 53 -43.69 8.10 45.63
C GLN A 53 -42.81 7.31 46.62
N PHE A 54 -41.51 7.59 46.69
CA PHE A 54 -40.55 6.84 47.52
C PHE A 54 -39.88 7.66 48.63
N LYS A 55 -40.06 9.00 48.67
CA LYS A 55 -39.35 9.94 49.58
C LYS A 55 -37.82 9.94 49.47
N ILE A 56 -37.26 9.36 48.41
CA ILE A 56 -35.82 9.35 48.14
C ILE A 56 -35.46 10.59 47.32
N THR A 57 -34.62 11.47 47.88
CA THR A 57 -33.96 12.57 47.17
C THR A 57 -32.71 12.03 46.45
N PRO A 58 -32.71 11.90 45.10
CA PRO A 58 -31.58 11.28 44.43
C PRO A 58 -30.36 12.22 44.42
N LYS A 59 -29.19 11.74 44.86
CA LYS A 59 -27.91 12.41 44.62
C LYS A 59 -27.68 12.53 43.11
N TRP A 60 -27.07 13.64 42.68
CA TRP A 60 -26.92 14.01 41.27
C TRP A 60 -26.41 12.88 40.37
N TRP A 61 -25.30 12.25 40.75
CA TRP A 61 -24.67 11.11 40.06
C TRP A 61 -25.54 9.88 39.82
N MET A 62 -26.66 9.71 40.55
CA MET A 62 -27.56 8.57 40.31
C MET A 62 -28.38 8.73 39.02
N LYS A 63 -28.43 9.91 38.41
CA LYS A 63 -28.96 10.08 37.05
C LYS A 63 -28.04 9.42 36.03
N ASP A 64 -26.76 9.73 36.13
CA ASP A 64 -25.73 9.32 35.18
C ASP A 64 -25.49 7.81 35.28
N LEU A 65 -25.49 7.26 36.49
CA LEU A 65 -25.48 5.82 36.74
C LEU A 65 -26.69 5.09 36.14
N ALA A 66 -27.89 5.69 36.16
CA ALA A 66 -29.09 5.07 35.57
C ALA A 66 -29.02 5.01 34.03
N VAL A 67 -28.46 6.06 33.39
CA VAL A 67 -28.17 6.07 31.95
C VAL A 67 -27.09 5.03 31.62
N PHE A 68 -26.03 4.95 32.41
CA PHE A 68 -24.93 4.00 32.22
C PHE A 68 -25.40 2.54 32.36
N ILE A 69 -26.25 2.22 33.33
CA ILE A 69 -26.82 0.87 33.49
C ILE A 69 -27.71 0.49 32.30
N LEU A 70 -28.53 1.42 31.79
CA LEU A 70 -29.32 1.18 30.57
C LEU A 70 -28.43 0.95 29.34
N PHE A 71 -27.33 1.69 29.21
CA PHE A 71 -26.35 1.50 28.14
C PHE A 71 -25.65 0.14 28.20
N ILE A 72 -25.23 -0.31 29.38
CA ILE A 72 -24.64 -1.65 29.60
C ILE A 72 -25.65 -2.78 29.30
N ILE A 73 -26.90 -2.64 29.74
CA ILE A 73 -27.96 -3.63 29.44
C ILE A 73 -28.25 -3.67 27.93
N PHE A 74 -28.27 -2.51 27.25
CA PHE A 74 -28.44 -2.44 25.80
C PHE A 74 -27.31 -3.16 25.06
N LEU A 75 -26.05 -2.85 25.37
CA LEU A 75 -24.87 -3.54 24.80
C LEU A 75 -24.95 -5.06 24.97
N ALA A 76 -25.40 -5.55 26.13
CA ALA A 76 -25.58 -6.97 26.41
C ALA A 76 -26.80 -7.63 25.70
N THR A 77 -27.53 -6.89 24.86
CA THR A 77 -28.70 -7.39 24.09
C THR A 77 -28.58 -7.18 22.58
N ILE A 78 -27.47 -6.62 22.08
CA ILE A 78 -27.16 -6.58 20.65
C ILE A 78 -26.71 -7.99 20.21
N PRO A 79 -27.30 -8.61 19.18
CA PRO A 79 -26.80 -9.88 18.64
C PRO A 79 -25.47 -9.71 17.89
N ASP A 80 -24.53 -10.65 18.05
CA ASP A 80 -23.17 -10.65 17.46
C ASP A 80 -23.09 -10.71 15.90
N ASN A 81 -24.21 -10.45 15.19
CA ASN A 81 -24.41 -10.95 13.83
C ASN A 81 -24.46 -9.87 12.73
N GLU A 82 -24.40 -8.57 13.07
CA GLU A 82 -24.36 -7.50 12.06
C GLU A 82 -22.94 -7.03 11.72
N TYR A 83 -21.95 -7.21 12.60
CA TYR A 83 -20.56 -6.83 12.31
C TYR A 83 -19.90 -7.68 11.20
N LYS A 84 -20.42 -8.88 10.94
CA LYS A 84 -19.89 -9.83 9.93
C LYS A 84 -20.39 -9.59 8.50
N ALA A 85 -21.10 -8.48 8.26
CA ALA A 85 -21.53 -8.08 6.92
C ALA A 85 -20.38 -7.43 6.13
N GLY A 86 -19.63 -6.49 6.75
CA GLY A 86 -18.50 -5.81 6.12
C GLY A 86 -17.38 -6.77 5.71
N ASP A 87 -16.97 -7.65 6.64
CA ASP A 87 -15.95 -8.70 6.43
C ASP A 87 -16.19 -9.57 5.19
N LYS A 88 -17.44 -9.71 4.72
CA LYS A 88 -17.77 -10.55 3.57
C LYS A 88 -17.73 -9.84 2.22
N ILE A 89 -18.03 -8.54 2.19
CA ILE A 89 -18.09 -7.77 0.94
C ILE A 89 -16.68 -7.41 0.46
N VAL A 90 -15.83 -6.91 1.37
CA VAL A 90 -14.43 -6.56 1.02
C VAL A 90 -13.66 -7.78 0.50
N ASN A 91 -13.87 -8.95 1.12
CA ASN A 91 -13.20 -10.20 0.71
C ASN A 91 -13.74 -10.78 -0.61
N SER A 92 -15.05 -10.69 -0.91
CA SER A 92 -15.56 -11.15 -2.21
C SER A 92 -15.03 -10.29 -3.36
N ASP A 93 -14.98 -8.98 -3.14
CA ASP A 93 -14.78 -8.03 -4.22
C ASP A 93 -13.31 -7.93 -4.59
N MET A 94 -12.38 -7.99 -3.60
CA MET A 94 -10.95 -8.08 -3.88
C MET A 94 -10.58 -9.32 -4.71
N GLU A 95 -11.22 -10.47 -4.48
CA GLU A 95 -10.93 -11.69 -5.25
C GLU A 95 -11.34 -11.57 -6.73
N THR A 96 -12.25 -10.62 -7.06
CA THR A 96 -12.59 -10.27 -8.45
C THR A 96 -11.70 -9.18 -9.07
N LEU A 97 -11.09 -8.30 -8.25
CA LEU A 97 -10.24 -7.20 -8.70
C LEU A 97 -8.79 -7.62 -8.96
N VAL A 98 -8.29 -8.70 -8.34
CA VAL A 98 -6.88 -9.12 -8.44
C VAL A 98 -6.61 -9.90 -9.74
N GLU A 99 -5.54 -9.54 -10.45
CA GLU A 99 -5.11 -10.29 -11.64
C GLU A 99 -4.41 -11.62 -11.28
N PRO A 100 -4.66 -12.72 -12.02
CA PRO A 100 -3.93 -13.96 -11.85
C PRO A 100 -2.47 -13.79 -12.28
N VAL A 101 -1.53 -14.17 -11.41
CA VAL A 101 -0.09 -14.00 -11.64
C VAL A 101 0.37 -14.79 -12.87
N GLN A 102 0.64 -14.09 -13.97
CA GLN A 102 1.31 -14.67 -15.13
C GLN A 102 2.80 -14.77 -14.84
N ASN A 103 3.27 -16.00 -14.59
CA ASN A 103 4.66 -16.27 -14.26
C ASN A 103 5.55 -16.09 -15.52
N PRO A 104 6.49 -15.13 -15.57
CA PRO A 104 7.30 -14.90 -16.76
C PRO A 104 8.20 -16.10 -17.03
N GLY A 105 7.99 -16.77 -18.16
CA GLY A 105 8.72 -17.97 -18.53
C GLY A 105 10.21 -17.70 -18.70
N THR A 106 11.05 -18.53 -18.09
CA THR A 106 12.51 -18.45 -18.21
C THR A 106 12.95 -18.74 -19.65
N GLY A 107 13.14 -17.68 -20.44
CA GLY A 107 13.70 -17.77 -21.80
C GLY A 107 15.16 -18.18 -21.76
N ALA A 108 15.43 -19.50 -21.77
CA ALA A 108 16.79 -20.03 -21.82
C ALA A 108 17.43 -19.74 -23.19
N SER A 109 18.30 -18.73 -23.24
CA SER A 109 19.18 -18.45 -24.38
C SER A 109 20.34 -19.45 -24.39
N ASN A 110 20.30 -20.41 -25.33
CA ASN A 110 21.40 -21.33 -25.55
C ASN A 110 22.64 -20.56 -26.05
N VAL A 111 23.69 -20.51 -25.22
CA VAL A 111 25.03 -20.10 -25.62
C VAL A 111 25.93 -21.34 -25.55
N GLU A 112 26.31 -21.88 -26.70
CA GLU A 112 27.30 -22.96 -26.76
C GLU A 112 28.68 -22.43 -26.36
N ILE A 113 29.26 -23.00 -25.29
CA ILE A 113 30.68 -22.84 -24.96
C ILE A 113 31.35 -24.20 -25.19
N ASN A 114 32.32 -24.24 -26.10
CA ASN A 114 33.02 -25.47 -26.46
C ASN A 114 33.96 -25.95 -25.33
N ASP A 115 33.81 -27.22 -24.95
CA ASP A 115 34.70 -27.91 -24.00
C ASP A 115 36.10 -28.13 -24.60
N LYS A 116 37.14 -27.76 -23.84
CA LYS A 116 38.43 -28.49 -23.84
C LYS A 116 39.03 -28.65 -22.45
N SER A 117 38.78 -29.81 -21.86
CA SER A 117 39.79 -30.83 -21.51
C SER A 117 40.19 -31.09 -20.04
N HIS A 118 40.19 -32.40 -19.75
CA HIS A 118 41.14 -33.18 -18.94
C HIS A 118 40.85 -33.58 -17.46
N THR A 119 40.57 -34.88 -17.34
CA THR A 119 41.07 -35.86 -16.34
C THR A 119 40.56 -35.84 -14.90
N GLN A 120 39.75 -36.85 -14.57
CA GLN A 120 39.67 -37.46 -13.22
C GLN A 120 40.91 -38.33 -12.92
N PRO A 121 41.01 -38.89 -11.70
CA PRO A 121 40.76 -40.34 -11.61
C PRO A 121 39.72 -40.76 -10.53
N ASN A 122 39.23 -42.00 -10.64
CA ASN A 122 38.24 -42.63 -9.77
C ASN A 122 38.66 -42.78 -8.29
N ASN A 123 37.65 -43.00 -7.43
CA ASN A 123 37.73 -44.12 -6.49
C ASN A 123 36.34 -44.73 -6.23
N ASP A 124 36.21 -46.05 -6.44
CA ASP A 124 34.94 -46.78 -6.36
C ASP A 124 34.60 -47.26 -4.93
N LYS A 125 33.29 -47.40 -4.65
CA LYS A 125 32.77 -48.48 -3.78
C LYS A 125 31.26 -48.67 -3.90
N GLU A 126 30.87 -49.79 -4.51
CA GLU A 126 29.51 -50.33 -4.40
C GLU A 126 29.14 -50.69 -2.96
N LYS A 127 27.83 -50.67 -2.65
CA LYS A 127 27.16 -51.90 -2.24
C LYS A 127 25.65 -51.90 -2.52
N ASN A 128 25.17 -53.05 -2.95
CA ASN A 128 23.88 -53.27 -3.59
C ASN A 128 22.88 -53.95 -2.64
N LYS A 129 21.57 -53.62 -2.69
CA LYS A 129 20.47 -54.51 -2.23
C LYS A 129 19.02 -54.13 -2.66
N THR A 130 18.76 -54.27 -3.95
CA THR A 130 17.78 -55.26 -4.51
C THR A 130 16.35 -55.42 -3.91
N GLN A 131 15.32 -55.02 -4.71
CA GLN A 131 13.97 -55.65 -4.90
C GLN A 131 12.92 -55.58 -3.75
N GLN A 132 11.59 -55.72 -3.98
CA GLN A 132 10.74 -55.96 -5.18
C GLN A 132 9.36 -55.26 -5.00
N GLY A 133 8.61 -54.85 -6.04
CA GLY A 133 7.55 -55.63 -6.73
C GLY A 133 6.22 -55.68 -5.94
N ASN A 134 4.98 -55.56 -6.46
CA ASN A 134 4.34 -55.51 -7.80
C ASN A 134 2.98 -54.73 -7.66
N THR A 135 2.02 -54.50 -8.58
CA THR A 135 1.72 -54.90 -9.99
C THR A 135 0.71 -53.88 -10.61
N GLU A 136 0.41 -53.96 -11.92
CA GLU A 136 -0.54 -53.08 -12.64
C GLU A 136 -2.02 -53.55 -12.65
N LYS A 137 -2.96 -52.59 -12.86
CA LYS A 137 -4.28 -52.66 -13.57
C LYS A 137 -5.01 -51.31 -13.40
N GLY A 138 -5.66 -50.67 -14.38
CA GLY A 138 -5.81 -50.94 -15.82
C GLY A 138 -7.22 -51.37 -16.24
N ARG A 139 -8.09 -50.42 -16.66
CA ARG A 139 -9.10 -50.56 -17.74
C ARG A 139 -9.98 -49.31 -18.03
N ASP A 140 -10.09 -49.04 -19.32
CA ASP A 140 -11.26 -48.65 -20.16
C ASP A 140 -12.08 -47.35 -19.98
N ASP A 141 -12.33 -46.70 -21.12
CA ASP A 141 -13.12 -45.48 -21.35
C ASP A 141 -14.65 -45.69 -21.40
N LYS A 142 -15.42 -44.58 -21.33
CA LYS A 142 -16.54 -44.42 -22.29
C LYS A 142 -17.01 -42.98 -22.55
N LYS A 143 -17.01 -42.61 -23.85
CA LYS A 143 -17.74 -41.48 -24.45
C LYS A 143 -19.22 -41.84 -24.66
N ILE A 144 -20.14 -40.90 -24.45
CA ILE A 144 -21.53 -40.93 -24.94
C ILE A 144 -21.88 -39.58 -25.58
N GLU A 145 -22.89 -39.55 -26.46
CA GLU A 145 -23.11 -38.50 -27.48
C GLU A 145 -24.55 -37.93 -27.45
N LYS A 146 -24.87 -36.99 -28.36
CA LYS A 146 -26.15 -36.24 -28.44
C LYS A 146 -27.35 -37.08 -28.91
N THR A 147 -28.57 -36.61 -28.61
CA THR A 147 -29.79 -36.78 -29.45
C THR A 147 -30.80 -35.63 -29.22
N GLU A 148 -31.68 -35.37 -30.21
CA GLU A 148 -32.66 -34.25 -30.25
C GLU A 148 -34.12 -34.74 -30.42
N THR A 149 -35.10 -33.98 -29.88
CA THR A 149 -36.58 -33.99 -30.10
C THR A 149 -37.20 -32.73 -29.45
N GLY A 150 -38.32 -32.09 -29.85
CA GLY A 150 -39.31 -32.31 -30.91
C GLY A 150 -40.60 -33.01 -30.42
N THR A 151 -41.84 -32.51 -30.51
CA THR A 151 -42.49 -31.23 -30.95
C THR A 151 -43.83 -31.08 -30.15
N GLY A 152 -44.70 -30.05 -30.20
CA GLY A 152 -44.84 -28.82 -30.98
C GLY A 152 -46.27 -28.23 -30.82
N ILE A 153 -46.76 -27.43 -31.80
CA ILE A 153 -48.15 -26.90 -31.97
C ILE A 153 -48.58 -25.73 -31.04
N GLY A 154 -49.28 -24.73 -31.62
CA GLY A 154 -49.91 -23.55 -30.95
C GLY A 154 -51.45 -23.63 -30.97
N PRO A 155 -52.24 -22.57 -31.32
CA PRO A 155 -51.89 -21.19 -31.70
C PRO A 155 -52.71 -20.08 -30.96
N GLY A 156 -52.48 -18.79 -31.27
CA GLY A 156 -53.33 -17.67 -30.82
C GLY A 156 -53.01 -16.34 -31.53
N ALA A 157 -54.02 -15.71 -32.14
CA ALA A 157 -53.92 -14.47 -32.93
C ALA A 157 -53.91 -13.18 -32.07
N GLY A 158 -53.52 -11.99 -32.56
CA GLY A 158 -52.95 -11.62 -33.86
C GLY A 158 -53.19 -10.13 -34.23
N THR A 159 -52.75 -9.71 -35.43
CA THR A 159 -53.07 -8.42 -36.13
C THR A 159 -52.65 -7.08 -35.48
N ALA A 160 -52.23 -6.03 -36.22
CA ALA A 160 -51.74 -5.93 -37.60
C ALA A 160 -51.10 -4.54 -37.89
N ALA A 161 -50.32 -4.47 -38.99
CA ALA A 161 -50.14 -3.31 -39.88
C ALA A 161 -49.31 -2.08 -39.41
N THR A 162 -48.59 -1.34 -40.28
CA THR A 162 -47.95 -1.63 -41.59
C THR A 162 -46.98 -0.48 -41.92
N GLY A 163 -45.84 -0.74 -42.55
CA GLY A 163 -44.95 0.32 -43.08
C GLY A 163 -43.77 -0.23 -43.88
N ALA A 164 -43.91 -0.28 -45.21
CA ALA A 164 -42.83 -0.58 -46.17
C ALA A 164 -42.20 0.74 -46.68
N ALA A 165 -41.12 0.78 -47.48
CA ALA A 165 -40.49 -0.27 -48.28
C ALA A 165 -38.96 -0.07 -48.42
N GLU A 166 -38.32 -0.95 -49.21
CA GLU A 166 -36.87 -1.12 -49.32
C GLU A 166 -36.18 -0.20 -50.34
N ALA A 167 -34.84 -0.27 -50.34
CA ALA A 167 -33.94 0.46 -51.24
C ALA A 167 -33.87 -0.14 -52.67
N THR A 168 -33.25 0.60 -53.59
CA THR A 168 -32.06 0.11 -54.32
C THR A 168 -31.33 1.26 -55.03
N ALA A 169 -30.07 1.04 -55.41
CA ALA A 169 -29.17 2.04 -55.98
C ALA A 169 -29.06 1.95 -57.51
N THR A 170 -28.44 2.95 -58.13
CA THR A 170 -27.62 2.75 -59.35
C THR A 170 -26.67 3.93 -59.54
N ALA A 171 -25.48 3.64 -60.09
CA ALA A 171 -24.54 4.62 -60.63
C ALA A 171 -24.47 4.44 -62.16
N ALA A 172 -24.00 5.45 -62.89
CA ALA A 172 -23.87 5.39 -64.35
C ALA A 172 -22.58 6.04 -64.86
N MET A 173 -22.03 5.51 -65.94
CA MET A 173 -20.86 6.02 -66.67
C MET A 173 -21.18 6.15 -68.17
N ALA A 174 -20.69 7.20 -68.82
CA ALA A 174 -20.57 7.37 -70.28
C ALA A 174 -19.55 8.51 -70.52
N THR A 175 -18.30 8.28 -70.94
CA THR A 175 -17.76 7.89 -72.27
C THR A 175 -17.67 9.03 -73.30
N ASN A 176 -16.43 9.31 -73.76
CA ASN A 176 -15.96 9.37 -75.17
C ASN A 176 -14.50 9.92 -75.17
N GLU A 177 -13.51 9.23 -75.73
CA GLU A 177 -12.95 9.35 -77.11
C GLU A 177 -12.27 10.71 -77.43
N ALA A 178 -11.18 10.83 -78.22
CA ALA A 178 -10.02 9.98 -78.55
C ALA A 178 -9.07 10.75 -79.53
N ASN A 179 -7.77 10.40 -79.53
CA ASN A 179 -6.91 10.12 -80.72
C ASN A 179 -5.55 10.88 -80.93
N GLU A 180 -4.60 10.12 -81.52
CA GLU A 180 -3.44 10.47 -82.40
C GLU A 180 -2.19 11.31 -81.96
N THR A 181 -1.07 10.60 -81.71
CA THR A 181 0.33 10.82 -82.23
C THR A 181 1.11 12.14 -81.92
N ASN A 182 2.45 12.26 -82.02
CA ASN A 182 3.52 11.40 -82.57
C ASN A 182 4.88 11.51 -81.81
N GLU A 183 5.84 10.62 -82.14
CA GLU A 183 7.30 10.59 -81.90
C GLU A 183 8.06 11.73 -81.17
N SER A 184 9.01 11.35 -80.29
CA SER A 184 10.46 11.58 -80.51
C SER A 184 11.33 10.81 -79.47
N ILE A 185 12.54 10.40 -79.85
CA ILE A 185 13.52 9.70 -78.98
C ILE A 185 14.59 10.68 -78.49
N GLY A 186 14.89 10.67 -77.18
CA GLY A 186 15.97 11.47 -76.58
C GLY A 186 16.68 10.73 -75.44
N THR A 187 17.80 10.08 -75.72
CA THR A 187 18.57 9.33 -74.72
C THR A 187 19.41 10.27 -73.85
N ILE A 188 19.17 10.24 -72.53
CA ILE A 188 20.06 10.85 -71.53
C ILE A 188 20.55 9.75 -70.59
N ALA A 189 21.87 9.54 -70.54
CA ALA A 189 22.48 8.64 -69.58
C ALA A 189 22.58 9.32 -68.21
N VAL A 190 22.07 8.67 -67.17
CA VAL A 190 22.32 9.04 -65.77
C VAL A 190 23.18 7.93 -65.17
N THR A 191 24.38 8.29 -64.72
CA THR A 191 25.34 7.36 -64.11
C THR A 191 24.88 6.93 -62.72
N GLU A 192 24.86 5.62 -62.45
CA GLU A 192 24.63 5.09 -61.11
C GLU A 192 25.76 5.51 -60.16
N ALA A 193 25.40 6.24 -59.10
CA ALA A 193 26.28 6.51 -57.97
C ALA A 193 25.84 5.62 -56.80
N THR A 194 26.40 4.41 -56.73
CA THR A 194 26.10 3.42 -55.68
C THR A 194 26.66 3.87 -54.33
N THR A 195 25.96 4.80 -53.69
CA THR A 195 26.29 5.30 -52.36
C THR A 195 25.81 4.29 -51.32
N THR A 196 26.69 3.37 -50.90
CA THR A 196 26.42 2.43 -49.80
C THR A 196 26.29 3.21 -48.49
N ALA A 197 25.07 3.66 -48.19
CA ALA A 197 24.75 4.34 -46.94
C ALA A 197 24.82 3.34 -45.78
N THR A 198 25.99 3.26 -45.14
CA THR A 198 26.17 2.55 -43.87
C THR A 198 25.31 3.24 -42.81
N ALA A 199 24.14 2.66 -42.52
CA ALA A 199 23.25 3.16 -41.48
C ALA A 199 23.91 2.97 -40.11
N THR A 200 24.62 4.00 -39.66
CA THR A 200 24.98 4.15 -38.25
C THR A 200 23.70 4.36 -37.47
N ASN A 201 23.32 3.38 -36.64
CA ASN A 201 22.43 3.62 -35.51
C ASN A 201 23.15 4.57 -34.55
N GLU A 202 23.05 5.87 -34.80
CA GLU A 202 23.13 6.84 -33.72
C GLU A 202 21.99 6.48 -32.76
N LYS A 203 22.36 5.96 -31.59
CA LYS A 203 21.42 5.80 -30.48
C LYS A 203 20.88 7.20 -30.21
N GLU A 204 19.58 7.43 -30.42
CA GLU A 204 18.96 8.71 -30.10
C GLU A 204 19.35 9.09 -28.66
N THR A 205 19.63 10.38 -28.44
CA THR A 205 20.02 10.88 -27.12
C THR A 205 18.96 10.40 -26.11
N PRO A 206 19.33 9.63 -25.06
CA PRO A 206 18.35 9.08 -24.14
C PRO A 206 17.40 10.17 -23.62
N GLY A 207 16.16 9.77 -23.35
CA GLY A 207 15.20 10.65 -22.70
C GLY A 207 15.68 11.15 -21.34
N THR A 208 14.87 11.98 -20.69
CA THR A 208 15.13 12.37 -19.29
C THR A 208 14.18 11.62 -18.36
N LEU A 209 14.73 10.79 -17.48
CA LEU A 209 14.00 10.33 -16.31
C LEU A 209 13.92 11.49 -15.31
N VAL A 210 12.71 11.87 -14.91
CA VAL A 210 12.45 12.87 -13.88
C VAL A 210 11.65 12.23 -12.75
N ILE A 211 12.10 12.42 -11.51
CA ILE A 211 11.45 11.91 -10.29
C ILE A 211 11.20 13.08 -9.35
N HIS A 212 9.93 13.37 -9.08
CA HIS A 212 9.49 14.44 -8.19
C HIS A 212 9.08 13.83 -6.84
N PHE A 213 9.84 14.12 -5.79
CA PHE A 213 9.48 13.81 -4.41
C PHE A 213 8.67 14.98 -3.88
N ILE A 214 7.34 14.87 -4.02
CA ILE A 214 6.40 15.97 -3.77
C ILE A 214 6.36 16.25 -2.28
N ASP A 215 6.46 17.52 -1.89
CA ASP A 215 6.32 17.91 -0.48
C ASP A 215 4.86 17.86 -0.03
N VAL A 216 4.44 16.65 0.34
CA VAL A 216 3.19 16.35 1.03
C VAL A 216 3.33 16.45 2.56
N GLY A 217 4.50 16.82 3.08
CA GLY A 217 4.78 16.88 4.52
C GLY A 217 5.15 15.50 5.09
N GLN A 218 4.51 15.09 6.19
CA GLN A 218 4.75 13.77 6.79
C GLN A 218 3.96 12.72 6.00
N ALA A 219 4.48 12.37 4.82
CA ALA A 219 3.86 11.49 3.85
C ALA A 219 4.78 11.22 2.64
N ASP A 220 4.41 10.24 1.82
CA ASP A 220 5.06 9.94 0.53
C ASP A 220 4.13 10.26 -0.65
N SER A 221 4.66 10.98 -1.64
CA SER A 221 4.14 10.95 -3.01
C SER A 221 5.28 11.21 -3.99
N ILE A 222 5.45 10.28 -4.94
CA ILE A 222 6.60 10.25 -5.84
C ILE A 222 6.09 10.10 -7.28
N LEU A 223 6.13 11.20 -8.04
CA LEU A 223 5.79 11.24 -9.46
C LEU A 223 7.04 10.95 -10.30
N ILE A 224 6.97 9.96 -11.18
CA ILE A 224 8.06 9.56 -12.09
C ILE A 224 7.59 9.78 -13.53
N ASN A 225 8.43 10.41 -14.36
CA ASN A 225 8.14 10.72 -15.75
C ASN A 225 9.36 10.43 -16.63
N THR A 226 9.15 9.78 -17.78
CA THR A 226 10.19 9.52 -18.82
C THR A 226 9.93 10.30 -20.11
N GLY A 227 9.00 11.26 -20.10
CA GLY A 227 8.52 11.96 -21.28
C GLY A 227 7.51 11.13 -22.09
N SER A 228 7.79 9.84 -22.31
CA SER A 228 6.88 8.91 -22.99
C SER A 228 5.86 8.24 -22.07
N ALA A 229 6.17 8.06 -20.79
CA ALA A 229 5.32 7.36 -19.82
C ALA A 229 5.50 7.92 -18.40
N ALA A 230 4.44 7.86 -17.59
CA ALA A 230 4.43 8.31 -16.21
C ALA A 230 3.99 7.21 -15.23
N MET A 231 4.53 7.28 -14.01
CA MET A 231 4.14 6.48 -12.85
C MET A 231 3.93 7.38 -11.65
N LEU A 232 2.95 7.06 -10.79
CA LEU A 232 2.88 7.60 -9.44
C LEU A 232 3.14 6.48 -8.43
N ILE A 233 3.94 6.75 -7.40
CA ILE A 233 4.06 5.91 -6.21
C ILE A 233 3.57 6.73 -5.03
N ASP A 234 2.47 6.31 -4.43
CA ASP A 234 1.78 6.98 -3.31
C ASP A 234 1.33 8.44 -3.60
N ALA A 235 0.37 8.95 -2.82
CA ALA A 235 -0.28 10.25 -3.03
C ALA A 235 -0.52 11.03 -1.74
N GLY A 236 0.25 10.75 -0.70
CA GLY A 236 0.16 11.40 0.60
C GLY A 236 -1.16 11.21 1.33
N ASN A 237 -1.41 12.06 2.33
CA ASN A 237 -2.59 12.00 3.20
C ASN A 237 -3.89 12.28 2.42
N ASN A 238 -5.06 11.93 2.98
CA ASN A 238 -6.37 12.30 2.38
C ASN A 238 -6.49 13.83 2.19
N ALA A 239 -5.83 14.60 3.06
CA ALA A 239 -5.79 16.07 2.99
C ALA A 239 -4.95 16.62 1.82
N ASP A 240 -4.10 15.78 1.22
CA ASP A 240 -3.12 16.17 0.20
C ASP A 240 -3.62 15.91 -1.23
N ALA A 241 -4.76 15.23 -1.37
CA ALA A 241 -5.40 14.86 -2.62
C ALA A 241 -5.47 16.00 -3.65
N GLU A 242 -5.93 17.20 -3.24
CA GLU A 242 -6.01 18.35 -4.15
C GLU A 242 -4.62 18.89 -4.56
N LEU A 243 -3.66 18.91 -3.64
CA LEU A 243 -2.28 19.34 -3.90
C LEU A 243 -1.61 18.40 -4.91
N VAL A 244 -1.67 17.09 -4.67
CA VAL A 244 -1.07 16.07 -5.54
C VAL A 244 -1.75 16.06 -6.92
N VAL A 245 -3.08 16.08 -6.97
CA VAL A 245 -3.84 16.12 -8.23
C VAL A 245 -3.55 17.40 -9.04
N ASN A 246 -3.36 18.56 -8.39
CA ASN A 246 -3.02 19.79 -9.11
C ASN A 246 -1.55 19.81 -9.55
N TYR A 247 -0.61 19.33 -8.72
CA TYR A 247 0.80 19.20 -9.11
C TYR A 247 1.00 18.30 -10.34
N ILE A 248 0.30 17.17 -10.40
CA ILE A 248 0.35 16.23 -11.53
C ILE A 248 -0.18 16.90 -12.83
N LYS A 249 -1.22 17.74 -12.75
CA LYS A 249 -1.71 18.54 -13.89
C LYS A 249 -0.70 19.58 -14.33
N GLU A 250 0.01 20.23 -13.40
CA GLU A 250 1.06 21.20 -13.70
C GLU A 250 2.26 20.55 -14.40
N GLN A 251 2.58 19.29 -14.09
CA GLN A 251 3.57 18.50 -14.85
C GLN A 251 3.03 17.99 -16.21
N GLY A 252 1.80 18.36 -16.60
CA GLY A 252 1.19 18.03 -17.89
C GLY A 252 0.74 16.58 -18.06
N ILE A 253 0.77 15.77 -16.99
CA ILE A 253 0.42 14.35 -17.01
C ILE A 253 -1.10 14.18 -17.18
N LYS A 254 -1.49 13.12 -17.90
CA LYS A 254 -2.89 12.80 -18.23
C LYS A 254 -3.22 11.32 -18.00
N GLU A 255 -2.27 10.46 -18.29
CA GLU A 255 -2.35 9.01 -18.15
C GLU A 255 -1.16 8.51 -17.32
N PHE A 256 -1.41 7.55 -16.44
CA PHE A 256 -0.40 6.76 -15.74
C PHE A 256 -0.31 5.35 -16.34
N GLU A 257 0.91 4.93 -16.71
CA GLU A 257 1.18 3.55 -17.09
C GLU A 257 1.05 2.63 -15.85
N TYR A 258 1.51 3.13 -14.69
CA TYR A 258 1.36 2.47 -13.40
C TYR A 258 1.02 3.49 -12.30
N ILE A 259 0.13 3.10 -11.39
CA ILE A 259 0.09 3.65 -10.04
C ILE A 259 0.50 2.53 -9.09
N ILE A 260 1.43 2.82 -8.18
CA ILE A 260 1.85 1.91 -7.11
C ILE A 260 1.33 2.47 -5.79
N ALA A 261 0.56 1.67 -5.07
CA ALA A 261 0.23 1.89 -3.66
C ALA A 261 1.19 1.00 -2.84
N THR A 262 2.13 1.59 -2.11
CA THR A 262 3.17 0.80 -1.43
C THR A 262 2.58 -0.08 -0.34
N HIS A 263 1.73 0.47 0.52
CA HIS A 263 1.04 -0.24 1.59
C HIS A 263 -0.17 0.58 2.13
N PRO A 264 -1.13 -0.02 2.88
CA PRO A 264 -2.41 0.62 3.21
C PRO A 264 -2.44 1.81 4.21
N HIS A 265 -1.32 2.47 4.51
CA HIS A 265 -1.30 3.60 5.45
C HIS A 265 -1.73 4.93 4.80
N GLU A 266 -2.30 5.83 5.62
CA GLU A 266 -3.04 7.01 5.14
C GLU A 266 -2.14 8.05 4.48
N ASP A 267 -0.95 8.23 5.03
CA ASP A 267 0.18 9.06 4.58
C ASP A 267 0.83 8.54 3.28
N HIS A 268 0.33 7.43 2.73
CA HIS A 268 0.74 6.85 1.45
C HIS A 268 -0.43 6.79 0.45
N ILE A 269 -1.55 6.17 0.83
CA ILE A 269 -2.66 5.92 -0.09
C ILE A 269 -3.78 6.98 -0.05
N GLY A 270 -3.69 7.97 0.85
CA GLY A 270 -4.72 8.98 1.12
C GLY A 270 -5.19 9.79 -0.08
N GLY A 271 -4.28 10.22 -0.97
CA GLY A 271 -4.65 10.95 -2.18
C GLY A 271 -4.98 10.09 -3.41
N LEU A 272 -4.84 8.76 -3.33
CA LEU A 272 -4.86 7.91 -4.53
C LEU A 272 -6.26 7.75 -5.13
N ASP A 273 -7.33 7.82 -4.34
CA ASP A 273 -8.70 7.78 -4.86
C ASP A 273 -8.97 8.98 -5.80
N ALA A 274 -8.54 10.18 -5.40
CA ALA A 274 -8.70 11.41 -6.17
C ALA A 274 -7.84 11.40 -7.44
N VAL A 275 -6.63 10.85 -7.38
CA VAL A 275 -5.77 10.63 -8.56
C VAL A 275 -6.43 9.64 -9.53
N ILE A 276 -6.82 8.46 -9.06
CA ILE A 276 -7.44 7.40 -9.88
C ILE A 276 -8.75 7.87 -10.51
N ASN A 277 -9.55 8.66 -9.78
CA ASN A 277 -10.75 9.28 -10.34
C ASN A 277 -10.43 10.36 -11.40
N THR A 278 -9.39 11.18 -11.19
CA THR A 278 -9.06 12.32 -12.07
C THR A 278 -8.36 11.93 -13.37
N PHE A 279 -7.41 11.00 -13.33
CA PHE A 279 -6.54 10.67 -14.45
C PHE A 279 -6.91 9.33 -15.12
N ASP A 280 -6.39 9.09 -16.33
CA ASP A 280 -6.42 7.77 -16.93
C ASP A 280 -5.30 6.91 -16.32
N VAL A 281 -5.54 5.62 -16.12
CA VAL A 281 -4.60 4.70 -15.45
C VAL A 281 -4.67 3.34 -16.11
N LYS A 282 -3.53 2.78 -16.53
CA LYS A 282 -3.47 1.45 -17.16
C LYS A 282 -3.31 0.30 -16.17
N LYS A 283 -2.60 0.50 -15.06
CA LYS A 283 -2.31 -0.55 -14.08
C LYS A 283 -2.19 -0.02 -12.65
N ILE A 284 -2.78 -0.75 -11.70
CA ILE A 284 -2.56 -0.56 -10.26
C ILE A 284 -1.66 -1.69 -9.77
N ILE A 285 -0.58 -1.38 -9.05
CA ILE A 285 0.23 -2.34 -8.30
C ILE A 285 0.03 -2.07 -6.80
N MET A 286 -0.41 -3.08 -6.05
CA MET A 286 -0.69 -2.96 -4.61
C MET A 286 -0.49 -4.33 -3.92
N PRO A 287 0.11 -4.40 -2.72
CA PRO A 287 0.34 -5.66 -2.02
C PRO A 287 -0.97 -6.30 -1.57
N LYS A 288 -0.93 -7.59 -1.24
CA LYS A 288 -2.04 -8.31 -0.59
C LYS A 288 -2.16 -7.99 0.91
N ALA A 289 -1.92 -6.73 1.26
CA ALA A 289 -2.22 -6.18 2.58
C ALA A 289 -3.72 -5.82 2.66
N GLN A 290 -4.29 -5.79 3.86
CA GLN A 290 -5.68 -5.43 4.09
C GLN A 290 -5.76 -4.39 5.20
N SER A 291 -6.73 -3.49 5.10
CA SER A 291 -7.06 -2.51 6.13
C SER A 291 -8.58 -2.33 6.21
N SER A 292 -9.05 -1.98 7.40
CA SER A 292 -10.43 -1.52 7.64
C SER A 292 -10.53 0.02 7.75
N THR A 293 -9.46 0.74 7.38
CA THR A 293 -9.50 2.21 7.27
C THR A 293 -10.35 2.63 6.09
N ARG A 294 -11.15 3.69 6.30
CA ARG A 294 -11.96 4.30 5.25
C ARG A 294 -11.13 4.70 4.01
N THR A 295 -9.90 5.17 4.18
CA THR A 295 -8.99 5.49 3.07
C THR A 295 -8.70 4.29 2.17
N PHE A 296 -8.58 3.08 2.72
CA PHE A 296 -8.42 1.85 1.93
C PHE A 296 -9.72 1.45 1.21
N GLU A 297 -10.87 1.69 1.84
CA GLU A 297 -12.20 1.52 1.22
C GLU A 297 -12.42 2.50 0.06
N ASP A 298 -12.19 3.81 0.26
CA ASP A 298 -12.32 4.86 -0.75
C ASP A 298 -11.35 4.61 -1.95
N LEU A 299 -10.12 4.11 -1.70
CA LEU A 299 -9.20 3.62 -2.76
C LEU A 299 -9.76 2.45 -3.56
N LEU A 300 -10.23 1.38 -2.89
CA LEU A 300 -10.80 0.22 -3.56
C LEU A 300 -12.05 0.59 -4.39
N ILE A 301 -12.86 1.52 -3.88
CA ILE A 301 -14.02 2.08 -4.59
C ILE A 301 -13.58 2.84 -5.85
N ALA A 302 -12.52 3.66 -5.80
CA ALA A 302 -12.00 4.37 -6.98
C ALA A 302 -11.47 3.41 -8.05
N ILE A 303 -10.72 2.37 -7.66
CA ILE A 303 -10.23 1.31 -8.54
C ILE A 303 -11.41 0.61 -9.23
N SER A 304 -12.40 0.18 -8.45
CA SER A 304 -13.59 -0.54 -8.93
C SER A 304 -14.45 0.32 -9.86
N ASN A 305 -14.69 1.59 -9.51
CA ASN A 305 -15.47 2.54 -10.34
C ASN A 305 -14.81 2.83 -11.70
N LYS A 306 -13.48 2.81 -11.78
CA LYS A 306 -12.73 2.93 -13.05
C LYS A 306 -12.63 1.60 -13.82
N GLY A 307 -13.14 0.49 -13.27
CA GLY A 307 -13.03 -0.85 -13.86
C GLY A 307 -11.60 -1.41 -13.87
N LEU A 308 -10.72 -0.86 -13.02
CA LEU A 308 -9.31 -1.22 -12.94
C LEU A 308 -9.13 -2.52 -12.15
N LYS A 309 -7.97 -3.15 -12.37
CA LYS A 309 -7.55 -4.35 -11.65
C LYS A 309 -6.27 -4.12 -10.86
N ILE A 310 -6.15 -4.87 -9.78
CA ILE A 310 -5.02 -4.87 -8.87
C ILE A 310 -4.04 -5.95 -9.34
N THR A 311 -2.88 -5.54 -9.87
CA THR A 311 -1.74 -6.43 -10.05
C THR A 311 -1.04 -6.58 -8.69
N SER A 312 -1.08 -7.77 -8.09
CA SER A 312 -0.26 -8.02 -6.88
C SER A 312 1.23 -8.01 -7.24
N PRO A 313 2.10 -7.36 -6.45
CA PRO A 313 3.55 -7.34 -6.68
C PRO A 313 4.12 -8.76 -6.64
N ALA A 314 4.84 -9.13 -7.69
CA ALA A 314 5.55 -10.40 -7.80
C ALA A 314 7.05 -10.12 -7.89
N VAL A 315 7.80 -10.48 -6.85
CA VAL A 315 9.22 -10.14 -6.72
C VAL A 315 10.06 -10.71 -7.87
N GLY A 316 10.99 -9.92 -8.38
CA GLY A 316 11.80 -10.23 -9.57
C GLY A 316 11.12 -9.89 -10.90
N THR A 317 9.82 -9.54 -10.90
CA THR A 317 9.13 -9.09 -12.12
C THR A 317 9.65 -7.72 -12.54
N ARG A 318 9.94 -7.60 -13.84
CA ARG A 318 10.39 -6.38 -14.50
C ARG A 318 9.25 -5.77 -15.31
N TYR A 319 9.23 -4.45 -15.37
CA TYR A 319 8.22 -3.65 -16.06
C TYR A 319 8.88 -2.47 -16.77
N SER A 320 8.56 -2.26 -18.04
CA SER A 320 9.00 -1.07 -18.78
C SER A 320 8.17 0.16 -18.41
N LEU A 321 8.83 1.30 -18.27
CA LEU A 321 8.25 2.63 -18.04
C LEU A 321 8.90 3.58 -19.05
N GLY A 322 8.41 3.55 -20.30
CA GLY A 322 9.10 4.23 -21.41
C GLY A 322 10.48 3.60 -21.65
N GLU A 323 11.52 4.43 -21.67
CA GLU A 323 12.93 4.01 -21.77
C GLU A 323 13.52 3.45 -20.47
N ALA A 324 12.82 3.59 -19.33
CA ALA A 324 13.25 3.01 -18.05
C ALA A 324 12.70 1.59 -17.83
N GLU A 325 13.36 0.81 -16.98
CA GLU A 325 12.83 -0.43 -16.42
C GLU A 325 12.71 -0.30 -14.90
N PHE A 326 11.70 -0.91 -14.28
CA PHE A 326 11.69 -1.13 -12.83
C PHE A 326 11.46 -2.60 -12.48
N THR A 327 12.11 -3.04 -11.40
CA THR A 327 12.00 -4.40 -10.84
C THR A 327 11.35 -4.35 -9.45
N ILE A 328 10.36 -5.22 -9.21
CA ILE A 328 9.77 -5.43 -7.88
C ILE A 328 10.76 -6.20 -6.99
N LEU A 329 11.08 -5.67 -5.80
CA LEU A 329 12.02 -6.29 -4.86
C LEU A 329 11.35 -6.79 -3.55
N ALA A 330 10.21 -6.22 -3.17
CA ALA A 330 9.39 -6.63 -2.02
C ALA A 330 7.90 -6.34 -2.30
N PRO A 331 6.93 -6.87 -1.51
CA PRO A 331 7.07 -7.81 -0.38
C PRO A 331 7.54 -9.21 -0.77
N ASN A 332 8.35 -9.85 0.07
CA ASN A 332 8.93 -11.18 -0.14
C ASN A 332 8.20 -12.33 0.58
N SER A 333 7.40 -12.02 1.59
CA SER A 333 6.55 -12.94 2.35
C SER A 333 5.06 -12.69 2.07
N GLN A 334 4.23 -13.70 2.33
CA GLN A 334 2.78 -13.61 2.10
C GLN A 334 2.02 -12.89 3.23
N SER A 335 2.66 -12.66 4.37
CA SER A 335 2.06 -12.03 5.54
C SER A 335 3.14 -11.44 6.45
N TYR A 336 2.91 -10.24 6.97
CA TYR A 336 3.76 -9.57 7.96
C TYR A 336 2.97 -9.19 9.22
N GLY A 337 3.69 -8.99 10.32
CA GLY A 337 3.15 -8.47 11.58
C GLY A 337 3.05 -6.95 11.63
N ASP A 338 3.90 -6.25 10.88
CA ASP A 338 3.80 -4.81 10.62
C ASP A 338 3.26 -4.60 9.19
N THR A 339 2.31 -3.67 9.03
CA THR A 339 1.77 -3.24 7.74
C THR A 339 2.86 -2.65 6.84
N ASN A 340 3.86 -1.99 7.43
CA ASN A 340 4.96 -1.32 6.73
C ASN A 340 5.80 -2.28 5.88
N ASP A 341 6.02 -3.52 6.34
CA ASP A 341 6.81 -4.52 5.63
C ASP A 341 6.12 -5.08 4.37
N TYR A 342 4.81 -4.84 4.18
CA TYR A 342 4.13 -5.12 2.90
C TYR A 342 4.54 -4.14 1.79
N SER A 343 5.30 -3.08 2.09
CA SER A 343 5.69 -2.03 1.14
C SER A 343 6.24 -2.59 -0.18
N VAL A 344 5.67 -2.14 -1.29
CA VAL A 344 6.19 -2.42 -2.64
C VAL A 344 7.50 -1.68 -2.87
N VAL A 345 8.62 -2.33 -2.55
CA VAL A 345 9.96 -1.82 -2.87
C VAL A 345 10.24 -2.05 -4.36
N ILE A 346 10.65 -1.01 -5.09
CA ILE A 346 11.09 -1.12 -6.49
C ILE A 346 12.50 -0.56 -6.69
N LYS A 347 13.26 -1.18 -7.59
CA LYS A 347 14.49 -0.61 -8.15
C LYS A 347 14.24 -0.18 -9.60
N ILE A 348 14.45 1.08 -9.91
CA ILE A 348 14.42 1.66 -11.25
C ILE A 348 15.84 1.64 -11.84
N LEU A 349 15.96 1.27 -13.11
CA LEU A 349 17.16 1.37 -13.93
C LEU A 349 16.88 2.29 -15.12
N PHE A 350 17.76 3.27 -15.35
CA PHE A 350 17.70 4.16 -16.51
C PHE A 350 19.10 4.34 -17.11
N ASP A 351 19.34 3.66 -18.23
CA ASP A 351 20.67 3.40 -18.83
C ASP A 351 21.69 2.89 -17.79
N LYS A 352 22.47 3.78 -17.17
CA LYS A 352 23.47 3.46 -16.13
C LYS A 352 23.05 3.86 -14.72
N THR A 353 22.03 4.71 -14.55
CA THR A 353 21.61 5.26 -13.26
C THR A 353 20.52 4.43 -12.60
N THR A 354 20.56 4.36 -11.27
CA THR A 354 19.74 3.43 -10.48
C THR A 354 19.13 4.08 -9.24
N PHE A 355 17.86 3.76 -8.97
CA PHE A 355 17.05 4.40 -7.92
C PHE A 355 16.30 3.32 -7.13
N LEU A 356 16.42 3.32 -5.80
CA LEU A 356 15.67 2.40 -4.93
C LEU A 356 14.58 3.17 -4.19
N LEU A 357 13.32 2.78 -4.43
CA LEU A 357 12.13 3.40 -3.83
C LEU A 357 11.45 2.37 -2.92
N THR A 358 11.37 2.65 -1.63
CA THR A 358 11.13 1.62 -0.60
C THR A 358 9.75 1.60 0.03
N GLY A 359 8.96 2.67 -0.10
CA GLY A 359 7.90 2.97 0.86
C GLY A 359 8.45 2.92 2.29
N ASP A 360 7.73 2.24 3.18
CA ASP A 360 8.02 2.19 4.61
C ASP A 360 8.64 0.88 5.11
N ALA A 361 9.14 0.06 4.16
CA ALA A 361 9.82 -1.21 4.41
C ALA A 361 10.69 -1.21 5.68
N GLY A 362 10.39 -2.13 6.61
CA GLY A 362 11.09 -2.27 7.87
C GLY A 362 12.31 -3.16 7.77
N VAL A 363 13.03 -3.31 8.88
CA VAL A 363 14.16 -4.26 9.00
C VAL A 363 13.77 -5.74 8.79
N VAL A 364 12.50 -6.10 8.60
CA VAL A 364 12.12 -7.45 8.14
C VAL A 364 12.21 -7.51 6.62
N SER A 365 11.50 -6.64 5.91
CA SER A 365 11.53 -6.55 4.45
C SER A 365 12.95 -6.31 3.90
N GLU A 366 13.76 -5.47 4.57
CA GLU A 366 15.19 -5.31 4.26
C GLU A 366 15.99 -6.61 4.32
N ARG A 367 15.82 -7.38 5.40
CA ARG A 367 16.52 -8.67 5.59
C ARG A 367 16.06 -9.70 4.59
N GLU A 368 14.79 -9.70 4.20
CA GLU A 368 14.29 -10.58 3.15
C GLU A 368 14.90 -10.24 1.79
N MET A 369 14.93 -8.96 1.40
CA MET A 369 15.58 -8.50 0.17
C MET A 369 17.07 -8.86 0.10
N LEU A 370 17.79 -8.68 1.22
CA LEU A 370 19.18 -9.12 1.37
C LEU A 370 19.32 -10.65 1.24
N SER A 371 18.47 -11.42 1.91
CA SER A 371 18.51 -12.89 1.94
C SER A 371 18.16 -13.54 0.60
N LYS A 372 17.42 -12.84 -0.27
CA LYS A 372 17.12 -13.26 -1.65
C LYS A 372 18.29 -13.04 -2.61
N GLY A 373 19.31 -12.28 -2.21
CA GLY A 373 20.48 -11.98 -3.04
C GLY A 373 20.20 -11.04 -4.20
N PHE A 374 19.22 -10.12 -4.07
CA PHE A 374 18.98 -9.11 -5.09
C PHE A 374 20.12 -8.09 -5.16
N ASP A 375 20.38 -7.57 -6.36
CA ASP A 375 21.24 -6.40 -6.53
C ASP A 375 20.52 -5.14 -6.05
N LEU A 376 20.70 -4.82 -4.77
CA LEU A 376 20.14 -3.61 -4.15
C LEU A 376 20.93 -2.34 -4.50
N LYS A 377 22.14 -2.46 -5.08
CA LYS A 377 23.06 -1.32 -5.27
C LYS A 377 22.41 -0.24 -6.13
N SER A 378 22.20 0.95 -5.58
CA SER A 378 21.44 2.02 -6.25
C SER A 378 22.08 3.38 -5.97
N ASP A 379 22.22 4.23 -6.99
CA ASP A 379 22.90 5.53 -6.86
C ASP A 379 22.13 6.53 -5.97
N LEU A 380 20.80 6.42 -5.97
CA LEU A 380 19.89 7.17 -5.11
C LEU A 380 18.92 6.25 -4.35
N LEU A 381 18.69 6.57 -3.07
CA LEU A 381 17.75 5.89 -2.18
C LEU A 381 16.63 6.84 -1.73
N LYS A 382 15.36 6.47 -1.88
CA LYS A 382 14.30 6.99 -0.99
C LYS A 382 14.49 6.34 0.37
N VAL A 383 14.73 7.15 1.39
CA VAL A 383 14.85 6.66 2.77
C VAL A 383 13.50 6.11 3.22
N ALA A 384 13.52 4.89 3.75
CA ALA A 384 12.33 4.18 4.16
C ALA A 384 11.71 4.80 5.41
N HIS A 385 10.38 4.78 5.49
CA HIS A 385 9.63 5.12 6.71
C HIS A 385 9.92 6.52 7.24
N HIS A 386 10.00 7.47 6.32
CA HIS A 386 10.35 8.88 6.56
C HIS A 386 11.66 9.07 7.38
N GLY A 387 12.54 8.08 7.41
CA GLY A 387 13.74 8.07 8.26
C GLY A 387 13.54 7.49 9.65
N SER A 388 12.51 6.68 9.90
CA SER A 388 12.27 5.93 11.14
C SER A 388 13.49 5.11 11.57
N ARG A 389 13.69 5.01 12.89
CA ARG A 389 14.77 4.20 13.48
C ARG A 389 14.63 2.70 13.21
N TYR A 390 13.43 2.23 12.88
CA TYR A 390 13.09 0.82 12.66
C TYR A 390 13.23 0.35 11.20
N SER A 391 13.69 1.25 10.32
CA SER A 391 14.11 0.98 8.95
C SER A 391 15.53 1.51 8.73
N ASN A 392 16.06 1.34 7.52
CA ASN A 392 17.37 1.79 7.05
C ASN A 392 18.51 1.16 7.88
N SER A 393 18.57 -0.18 7.97
CA SER A 393 19.65 -0.88 8.69
C SER A 393 21.04 -0.64 8.07
N ALA A 394 22.10 -0.84 8.87
CA ALA A 394 23.48 -0.67 8.40
C ALA A 394 23.84 -1.69 7.31
N GLU A 395 23.30 -2.91 7.41
CA GLU A 395 23.43 -4.00 6.46
C GLU A 395 22.75 -3.66 5.14
N PHE A 396 21.53 -3.12 5.19
CA PHE A 396 20.80 -2.67 4.00
C PHE A 396 21.49 -1.48 3.33
N LEU A 397 21.82 -0.42 4.07
CA LEU A 397 22.52 0.76 3.54
C LEU A 397 23.87 0.38 2.92
N LYS A 398 24.59 -0.60 3.47
CA LYS A 398 25.84 -1.14 2.89
C LYS A 398 25.61 -1.90 1.58
N ALA A 399 24.49 -2.60 1.42
CA ALA A 399 24.15 -3.31 0.18
C ALA A 399 23.60 -2.37 -0.91
N VAL A 400 22.84 -1.35 -0.53
CA VAL A 400 22.36 -0.29 -1.44
C VAL A 400 23.51 0.63 -1.87
N SER A 401 24.44 0.94 -0.95
CA SER A 401 25.62 1.79 -1.18
C SER A 401 25.31 3.12 -1.92
N PRO A 402 24.27 3.89 -1.54
CA PRO A 402 23.83 5.03 -2.31
C PRO A 402 24.77 6.24 -2.16
N THR A 403 24.88 7.04 -3.21
CA THR A 403 25.58 8.34 -3.12
C THR A 403 24.67 9.42 -2.55
N ASN A 404 23.38 9.38 -2.92
CA ASN A 404 22.37 10.35 -2.50
C ASN A 404 21.20 9.65 -1.83
N ALA A 405 20.56 10.29 -0.85
CA ALA A 405 19.30 9.80 -0.32
C ALA A 405 18.31 10.94 -0.06
N ILE A 406 17.04 10.70 -0.36
CA ILE A 406 15.94 11.64 -0.17
C ILE A 406 15.01 11.13 0.91
N ILE A 407 14.69 11.98 1.88
CA ILE A 407 13.67 11.73 2.89
C ILE A 407 12.47 12.62 2.58
N SER A 408 11.36 12.01 2.15
CA SER A 408 10.04 12.66 2.25
C SER A 408 9.64 12.57 3.72
N VAL A 409 9.47 13.72 4.37
CA VAL A 409 9.26 13.85 5.82
C VAL A 409 8.66 15.21 6.14
N GLY A 410 7.86 15.30 7.21
CA GLY A 410 7.20 16.54 7.63
C GLY A 410 8.04 17.35 8.59
N LYS A 411 8.01 18.68 8.44
CA LYS A 411 8.66 19.59 9.39
C LYS A 411 7.98 19.47 10.75
N ASP A 412 8.75 19.39 11.84
CA ASP A 412 8.22 19.36 13.21
C ASP A 412 7.14 18.25 13.45
N ASN A 413 7.22 17.13 12.72
CA ASN A 413 6.25 16.02 12.81
C ASN A 413 6.28 15.32 14.20
N PRO A 414 5.15 14.77 14.68
CA PRO A 414 5.04 14.22 16.04
C PRO A 414 5.77 12.88 16.23
N TYR A 415 6.22 12.22 15.17
CA TYR A 415 6.95 10.95 15.25
C TYR A 415 8.43 11.14 15.58
N GLY A 416 8.95 12.36 15.45
CA GLY A 416 10.38 12.66 15.59
C GLY A 416 11.20 12.14 14.41
N HIS A 417 10.60 12.07 13.22
CA HIS A 417 11.27 11.69 11.99
C HIS A 417 11.98 12.91 11.33
N PRO A 418 13.08 12.73 10.57
CA PRO A 418 13.88 11.51 10.49
C PRO A 418 14.60 11.27 11.82
N ALA A 419 14.64 10.02 12.28
CA ALA A 419 15.19 9.68 13.58
C ALA A 419 16.71 9.96 13.62
N PRO A 420 17.27 10.53 14.71
CA PRO A 420 18.70 10.79 14.82
C PRO A 420 19.57 9.55 14.54
N GLU A 421 19.14 8.38 14.98
CA GLU A 421 19.83 7.09 14.76
C GLU A 421 19.88 6.69 13.28
N THR A 422 18.94 7.17 12.45
CA THR A 422 18.88 6.92 11.00
C THR A 422 19.72 7.93 10.24
N ILE A 423 19.70 9.21 10.65
CA ILE A 423 20.62 10.22 10.12
C ILE A 423 22.08 9.84 10.40
N GLU A 424 22.38 9.35 11.61
CA GLU A 424 23.72 8.86 11.96
C GLU A 424 24.18 7.71 11.06
N ARG A 425 23.28 6.75 10.76
CA ARG A 425 23.55 5.63 9.84
C ARG A 425 23.82 6.09 8.41
N LEU A 426 23.02 7.03 7.88
CA LEU A 426 23.20 7.60 6.55
C LEU A 426 24.54 8.37 6.44
N VAL A 427 24.87 9.18 7.44
CA VAL A 427 26.16 9.90 7.51
C VAL A 427 27.34 8.93 7.63
N LYS A 428 27.24 7.88 8.46
CA LYS A 428 28.26 6.83 8.57
C LYS A 428 28.46 6.02 7.28
N ALA A 429 27.42 5.89 6.46
CA ALA A 429 27.50 5.28 5.14
C ALA A 429 28.02 6.25 4.04
N GLY A 430 28.30 7.52 4.38
CA GLY A 430 28.82 8.53 3.45
C GLY A 430 27.79 9.14 2.51
N VAL A 431 26.49 8.99 2.82
CA VAL A 431 25.38 9.34 1.93
C VAL A 431 25.05 10.83 2.02
N GLN A 432 24.93 11.51 0.87
CA GLN A 432 24.41 12.88 0.83
C GLN A 432 22.89 12.88 1.00
N VAL A 433 22.42 13.32 2.17
CA VAL A 433 21.01 13.39 2.52
C VAL A 433 20.37 14.69 2.01
N TYR A 434 19.11 14.59 1.56
CA TYR A 434 18.20 15.68 1.21
C TYR A 434 16.83 15.41 1.84
N ARG A 435 16.08 16.45 2.22
CA ARG A 435 14.77 16.33 2.89
C ARG A 435 13.73 17.31 2.34
N THR A 436 12.48 16.88 2.23
CA THR A 436 11.36 17.74 1.79
C THR A 436 11.08 18.88 2.76
N ASP A 437 11.11 18.63 4.07
CA ASP A 437 10.88 19.67 5.09
C ASP A 437 11.96 20.78 5.15
N GLU A 438 13.12 20.54 4.54
CA GLU A 438 14.18 21.54 4.36
C GLU A 438 14.19 22.20 2.97
N SER A 439 13.47 21.65 1.98
CA SER A 439 13.66 21.94 0.55
C SER A 439 12.39 22.23 -0.25
N GLY A 440 11.21 21.93 0.29
CA GLY A 440 10.00 21.74 -0.50
C GLY A 440 10.12 20.48 -1.36
N THR A 441 9.40 20.48 -2.48
CA THR A 441 9.47 19.40 -3.47
C THR A 441 10.89 19.28 -4.02
N ILE A 442 11.43 18.06 -4.00
CA ILE A 442 12.75 17.75 -4.55
C ILE A 442 12.56 17.08 -5.90
N VAL A 443 13.22 17.61 -6.94
CA VAL A 443 13.14 17.04 -8.30
C VAL A 443 14.50 16.49 -8.69
N VAL A 444 14.53 15.21 -9.01
CA VAL A 444 15.69 14.48 -9.50
C VAL A 444 15.56 14.32 -11.00
N THR A 445 16.60 14.65 -11.76
CA THR A 445 16.68 14.42 -13.20
C THR A 445 17.88 13.55 -13.53
N SER A 446 17.70 12.54 -14.38
CA SER A 446 18.78 11.77 -14.97
C SER A 446 18.74 11.78 -16.49
N ASP A 447 19.92 11.88 -17.08
CA ASP A 447 20.22 11.72 -18.51
C ASP A 447 20.83 10.33 -18.83
N GLY A 448 20.63 9.36 -17.93
CA GLY A 448 21.12 7.98 -18.06
C GLY A 448 22.58 7.78 -17.63
N GLU A 449 23.35 8.85 -17.40
CA GLU A 449 24.73 8.75 -16.88
C GLU A 449 24.97 9.64 -15.66
N THR A 450 24.28 10.78 -15.54
CA THR A 450 24.39 11.68 -14.38
C THR A 450 23.04 11.83 -13.68
N ILE A 451 23.09 12.18 -12.38
CA ILE A 451 21.93 12.51 -11.56
C ILE A 451 22.09 13.96 -11.09
N LYS A 452 21.05 14.77 -11.30
CA LYS A 452 20.94 16.17 -10.87
C LYS A 452 19.76 16.27 -9.90
N ILE A 453 19.91 17.06 -8.84
CA ILE A 453 18.91 17.20 -7.78
C ILE A 453 18.63 18.69 -7.57
N ASP A 454 17.43 19.14 -7.93
CA ASP A 454 16.92 20.47 -7.57
C ASP A 454 16.12 20.40 -6.27
N LYS A 455 16.29 21.44 -5.44
CA LYS A 455 15.75 21.59 -4.10
C LYS A 455 15.14 22.99 -3.88
N LYS A 456 14.59 23.57 -4.95
CA LYS A 456 13.95 24.89 -4.98
C LYS A 456 12.66 24.91 -5.83
N THR A 457 12.09 23.75 -6.15
CA THR A 457 11.01 23.67 -7.14
C THR A 457 9.64 24.06 -6.57
N SER A 458 9.47 24.04 -5.25
CA SER A 458 8.32 24.62 -4.54
C SER A 458 8.77 25.35 -3.27
N PRO A 459 7.91 26.18 -2.65
CA PRO A 459 8.01 26.47 -1.22
C PRO A 459 7.97 25.18 -0.39
N ILE A 460 8.48 25.24 0.84
CA ILE A 460 8.23 24.20 1.87
C ILE A 460 6.77 24.30 2.29
N LYS A 461 6.08 23.16 2.40
CA LYS A 461 4.70 23.06 2.84
C LYS A 461 4.56 23.34 4.33
N GLU A 462 3.73 24.33 4.69
CA GLU A 462 3.32 24.53 6.07
C GLU A 462 2.42 23.37 6.52
N GLN A 463 2.76 22.74 7.64
CA GLN A 463 2.10 21.52 8.10
C GLN A 463 0.67 21.85 8.56
N ALA A 464 -0.32 21.20 7.96
CA ALA A 464 -1.54 20.93 8.72
C ALA A 464 -1.16 19.99 9.88
N PRO A 465 -1.60 20.23 11.12
CA PRO A 465 -1.40 19.25 12.18
C PRO A 465 -2.08 17.94 11.76
N PRO A 466 -1.43 16.77 11.89
CA PRO A 466 -2.07 15.50 11.58
C PRO A 466 -3.37 15.43 12.39
N LYS A 467 -4.47 15.08 11.72
CA LYS A 467 -5.81 15.12 12.31
C LYS A 467 -5.93 13.97 13.30
N ALA A 468 -5.39 14.18 14.50
CA ALA A 468 -5.22 13.17 15.52
C ALA A 468 -6.52 12.38 15.74
N THR A 469 -6.52 11.12 15.31
CA THR A 469 -7.53 10.14 15.69
C THR A 469 -7.53 10.09 17.21
N THR A 470 -8.60 10.60 17.84
CA THR A 470 -8.58 11.01 19.26
C THR A 470 -8.52 9.81 20.21
N ALA A 471 -7.32 9.27 20.37
CA ALA A 471 -7.00 8.10 21.19
C ALA A 471 -5.58 8.17 21.83
N GLU A 472 -4.79 9.20 21.55
CA GLU A 472 -3.38 9.30 22.01
C GLU A 472 -2.94 10.78 22.22
N ALA A 473 -3.70 11.55 23.01
CA ALA A 473 -3.42 12.98 23.29
C ALA A 473 -3.95 13.49 24.65
N GLU A 474 -3.62 12.82 25.77
CA GLU A 474 -3.79 13.39 27.12
C GLU A 474 -2.55 13.16 28.02
N ASP A 475 -2.24 14.20 28.81
CA ASP A 475 -1.24 14.34 29.90
C ASP A 475 0.19 13.80 29.72
N LEU A 476 1.09 14.73 29.33
CA LEU A 476 2.45 14.79 29.87
C LEU A 476 2.80 16.25 30.24
N THR A 477 2.28 16.74 31.37
CA THR A 477 2.69 18.05 31.94
C THR A 477 3.10 17.97 33.41
N GLN A 478 4.25 17.35 33.70
CA GLN A 478 4.92 17.51 35.01
C GLN A 478 6.41 17.81 34.88
N LYS A 479 6.85 18.71 35.75
CA LYS A 479 8.15 19.41 35.77
C LYS A 479 9.37 18.49 35.70
N GLU A 480 10.40 18.97 35.02
CA GLU A 480 11.79 18.65 35.33
C GLU A 480 12.33 19.56 36.45
N GLU A 481 13.19 19.03 37.31
CA GLU A 481 14.24 19.78 38.02
C GLU A 481 15.54 18.94 37.96
N PRO A 482 16.73 19.56 37.91
CA PRO A 482 17.94 18.89 37.44
C PRO A 482 18.66 18.06 38.52
N VAL A 483 19.31 16.98 38.08
CA VAL A 483 20.34 16.26 38.84
C VAL A 483 21.66 16.40 38.09
N GLN A 484 22.76 16.50 38.84
CA GLN A 484 24.06 16.98 38.35
C GLN A 484 24.87 15.89 37.64
N GLN A 485 25.81 16.33 36.80
CA GLN A 485 26.92 15.49 36.34
C GLN A 485 27.89 15.22 37.49
N ASP A 486 28.43 14.01 37.55
CA ASP A 486 29.77 13.75 38.05
C ASP A 486 30.48 12.88 37.00
N ASP A 487 31.71 13.25 36.63
CA ASP A 487 32.54 12.50 35.68
C ASP A 487 33.36 11.43 36.41
N GLU A 488 33.37 10.20 35.92
CA GLU A 488 34.51 9.30 36.15
C GLU A 488 34.73 8.35 34.97
N LYS A 489 36.00 8.03 34.69
CA LYS A 489 36.44 7.17 33.58
C LYS A 489 37.15 5.95 34.13
N GLU A 490 36.87 4.78 33.58
CA GLU A 490 37.83 3.68 33.53
C GLU A 490 37.82 3.02 32.14
N ASP A 491 39.01 2.71 31.63
CA ASP A 491 39.22 1.96 30.39
C ASP A 491 39.23 0.46 30.71
N ILE A 492 38.49 -0.36 29.94
CA ILE A 492 38.62 -1.83 29.95
C ILE A 492 38.79 -2.32 28.51
N GLU A 493 39.66 -3.33 28.34
CA GLU A 493 40.19 -3.77 27.06
C GLU A 493 39.24 -4.66 26.24
N LYS A 494 39.67 -4.99 25.01
CA LYS A 494 38.95 -5.86 24.08
C LYS A 494 39.28 -7.33 24.35
N GLU A 495 38.28 -8.20 24.29
CA GLU A 495 38.45 -9.61 23.91
C GLU A 495 37.43 -9.97 22.82
N ASP A 496 37.80 -10.89 21.93
CA ASP A 496 36.97 -11.37 20.84
C ASP A 496 35.97 -12.42 21.33
N ILE A 497 34.72 -12.37 20.84
CA ILE A 497 33.73 -13.44 21.02
C ILE A 497 33.22 -13.87 19.64
N GLU A 498 33.15 -15.19 19.43
CA GLU A 498 32.78 -15.80 18.14
C GLU A 498 31.26 -15.75 17.86
N LYS A 499 30.88 -16.22 16.67
CA LYS A 499 29.51 -16.22 16.15
C LYS A 499 28.53 -16.99 17.05
N GLU A 500 27.37 -16.40 17.30
CA GLU A 500 26.12 -17.15 17.52
C GLU A 500 24.92 -16.40 16.93
N GLU A 501 23.78 -17.08 16.76
CA GLU A 501 22.68 -16.63 15.89
C GLU A 501 21.74 -15.62 16.57
N LEU A 502 21.62 -14.42 16.01
CA LEU A 502 20.70 -13.38 16.48
C LEU A 502 19.23 -13.67 16.12
N THR A 503 18.64 -14.63 16.84
CA THR A 503 17.19 -14.67 17.06
C THR A 503 16.84 -13.89 18.34
N GLY A 504 15.90 -12.96 18.28
CA GLY A 504 15.46 -12.20 19.46
C GLY A 504 14.57 -13.05 20.37
N VAL A 505 15.17 -13.79 21.32
CA VAL A 505 14.48 -14.84 22.07
C VAL A 505 13.47 -14.31 23.11
N TYR A 506 13.56 -13.04 23.52
CA TYR A 506 12.77 -12.52 24.65
C TYR A 506 12.13 -11.14 24.42
N ILE A 507 10.89 -11.00 24.89
CA ILE A 507 10.06 -9.78 24.80
C ILE A 507 9.74 -9.28 26.21
N GLY A 508 10.30 -8.12 26.58
CA GLY A 508 10.03 -7.38 27.80
C GLY A 508 8.79 -6.49 27.75
N ASN A 509 8.15 -6.30 28.90
CA ASN A 509 7.04 -5.36 29.14
C ASN A 509 7.56 -4.16 29.92
N LYS A 510 7.69 -3.00 29.27
CA LYS A 510 8.21 -1.74 29.83
C LYS A 510 7.59 -1.38 31.19
N ASN A 511 6.28 -1.61 31.33
CA ASN A 511 5.47 -1.11 32.44
C ASN A 511 5.45 -2.08 33.63
N THR A 512 5.48 -3.40 33.38
CA THR A 512 5.45 -4.41 34.46
C THR A 512 6.82 -5.00 34.80
N LYS A 513 7.88 -4.62 34.06
CA LYS A 513 9.24 -5.16 34.16
C LYS A 513 9.27 -6.68 34.19
N LYS A 514 8.53 -7.30 33.26
CA LYS A 514 8.53 -8.75 33.02
C LYS A 514 8.97 -9.06 31.60
N PHE A 515 9.72 -10.12 31.38
CA PHE A 515 10.04 -10.62 30.05
C PHE A 515 9.39 -11.98 29.77
N HIS A 516 9.22 -12.29 28.48
CA HIS A 516 8.37 -13.34 27.95
C HIS A 516 9.04 -14.01 26.75
N LYS A 517 8.70 -15.28 26.46
CA LYS A 517 8.98 -15.89 25.14
C LYS A 517 8.00 -15.35 24.09
N PRO A 518 8.37 -15.23 22.80
CA PRO A 518 7.46 -14.84 21.71
C PRO A 518 6.17 -15.67 21.60
N SER A 519 6.16 -16.92 22.08
CA SER A 519 4.99 -17.81 22.13
C SER A 519 4.09 -17.60 23.37
N CYS A 520 4.26 -16.53 24.15
CA CYS A 520 3.50 -16.32 25.38
C CYS A 520 2.10 -15.74 25.13
N ASN A 521 1.05 -16.47 25.53
CA ASN A 521 -0.36 -16.01 25.55
C ASN A 521 -0.65 -14.80 26.47
N SER A 522 0.38 -14.13 27.00
CA SER A 522 0.28 -12.95 27.85
C SER A 522 1.37 -11.93 27.51
N LEU A 523 1.82 -11.90 26.25
CA LEU A 523 2.71 -10.84 25.75
C LEU A 523 2.10 -9.44 25.99
N PRO A 524 2.93 -8.43 26.27
CA PRO A 524 2.48 -7.04 26.27
C PRO A 524 2.05 -6.58 24.87
N ALA A 525 1.15 -5.59 24.83
CA ALA A 525 0.81 -4.84 23.62
C ALA A 525 2.05 -4.15 23.02
N GLU A 526 2.07 -4.00 21.70
CA GLU A 526 3.22 -3.57 20.88
C GLU A 526 4.03 -2.41 21.49
N LYS A 527 3.38 -1.27 21.76
CA LYS A 527 4.05 -0.07 22.30
C LYS A 527 4.73 -0.28 23.68
N ASN A 528 4.26 -1.25 24.45
CA ASN A 528 4.83 -1.64 25.73
C ASN A 528 5.97 -2.68 25.62
N ARG A 529 6.32 -3.14 24.40
CA ARG A 529 7.43 -4.09 24.17
C ARG A 529 8.79 -3.41 24.24
N VAL A 530 9.74 -4.13 24.80
CA VAL A 530 11.19 -4.02 24.59
C VAL A 530 11.68 -5.41 24.23
N TYR A 531 12.80 -5.54 23.52
CA TYR A 531 13.33 -6.83 23.07
C TYR A 531 14.69 -7.07 23.71
N PHE A 532 14.97 -8.33 24.06
CA PHE A 532 16.25 -8.78 24.61
C PHE A 532 16.70 -10.03 23.86
N ASN A 533 17.99 -10.12 23.61
CA ASN A 533 18.62 -11.22 22.89
C ASN A 533 18.88 -12.38 23.83
N THR A 534 19.32 -12.09 25.07
CA THR A 534 19.54 -13.10 26.12
C THR A 534 18.63 -12.88 27.33
N LYS A 535 18.57 -13.90 28.18
CA LYS A 535 17.84 -13.88 29.46
C LYS A 535 18.57 -13.00 30.48
N GLU A 536 19.90 -13.03 30.42
CA GLU A 536 20.83 -12.31 31.27
C GLU A 536 20.79 -10.81 30.97
N GLU A 537 20.63 -10.42 29.69
CA GLU A 537 20.35 -9.05 29.27
C GLU A 537 19.04 -8.53 29.89
N ALA A 538 17.95 -9.31 29.79
CA ALA A 538 16.66 -8.94 30.37
C ALA A 538 16.71 -8.77 31.90
N VAL A 539 17.39 -9.69 32.59
CA VAL A 539 17.54 -9.65 34.06
C VAL A 539 18.43 -8.48 34.49
N SER A 540 19.55 -8.23 33.80
CA SER A 540 20.43 -7.07 34.04
C SER A 540 19.71 -5.73 33.78
N ALA A 541 18.82 -5.67 32.79
CA ALA A 541 17.92 -4.54 32.55
C ALA A 541 16.78 -4.39 33.58
N GLY A 542 16.75 -5.24 34.63
CA GLY A 542 15.79 -5.19 35.73
C GLY A 542 14.46 -5.89 35.48
N TYR A 543 14.35 -6.78 34.49
CA TYR A 543 13.12 -7.50 34.15
C TYR A 543 13.08 -8.90 34.78
N GLN A 544 11.91 -9.31 35.27
CA GLN A 544 11.68 -10.62 35.88
C GLN A 544 11.04 -11.60 34.88
N PRO A 545 11.34 -12.92 34.97
CA PRO A 545 10.76 -13.89 34.05
C PRO A 545 9.24 -14.04 34.25
N CYS A 546 8.48 -14.08 33.15
CA CYS A 546 7.03 -14.28 33.19
C CYS A 546 6.67 -15.73 33.58
N LYS A 547 6.04 -15.88 34.76
CA LYS A 547 5.57 -17.15 35.35
C LYS A 547 4.51 -17.93 34.56
N ILE A 548 4.22 -17.54 33.31
CA ILE A 548 3.25 -18.21 32.42
C ILE A 548 3.96 -18.94 31.27
N CYS A 549 5.11 -18.43 30.80
CA CYS A 549 5.89 -19.05 29.72
C CYS A 549 7.30 -19.50 30.16
N GLU A 550 7.67 -19.19 31.40
CA GLU A 550 8.94 -19.54 32.08
C GLU A 550 10.16 -19.34 31.17
N PRO A 551 10.46 -18.07 30.78
CA PRO A 551 11.64 -17.68 30.03
C PRO A 551 12.91 -17.84 30.85
#